data_AF-A0A1N6GYK4-F1
#
_entry.id   AF-A0A1N6GYK4-F1
#
_cell.length_a   1.000
_cell.length_b   1.000
_cell.length_c   1.000
_cell.angle_alpha   90.00
_cell.angle_beta   90.00
_cell.angle_gamma   90.00
#
_symmetry.space_group_name_H-M   'P 1'
#
loop_
_entity.id
_entity.type
_entity.pdbx_description
1 polymer ?
#
loop_
_entity_poly.entity_id
_entity_poly.type
_entity_poly.pdbx_seq_one_letter_code
_entity_poly.pdbx_strand_id
1 'polypeptide(L)'
;MRANPFAVVAVLAVLVPSLVAAQAFESGSRAELYRRYVLAGKDVQCRTNASCAALGVAALDAGRIKDAQSLVDMESMLADAATLQAEEDNSPKAINSAHARVAMALIHQGDVQASLGAFSNARLYYRTAASSGKDAPDDVMLSRVVALAQQRLAGVADKQVVQGLPASGVQFARYLKLGAWSNLTLTPLKGRRGVYRLLAEFLYPSVSGDGQPVASRGILLANVRFYGAIARVVISDQPQGTPLDATAKVTNLAAYDGHADKCLVEFRLAEPETLDVATHGSAAACGFGPKVTADGRYYLKTGS
;
A
#
# COMPACT_ATOMS: atom_id res chain seq x y z
N MET A 1 9.85 -29.87 73.82
CA MET A 1 9.99 -28.47 73.36
C MET A 1 10.96 -28.45 72.20
N ARG A 2 10.57 -27.79 71.10
CA ARG A 2 11.29 -27.71 69.82
C ARG A 2 12.50 -26.78 69.92
N ALA A 3 13.58 -27.11 69.21
CA ALA A 3 14.55 -26.15 68.70
C ALA A 3 15.14 -26.67 67.38
N ASN A 4 14.85 -25.97 66.28
CA ASN A 4 15.66 -25.95 65.05
C ASN A 4 16.86 -25.02 65.29
N PRO A 5 17.97 -25.18 64.55
CA PRO A 5 18.13 -24.30 63.38
C PRO A 5 18.79 -24.93 62.14
N PHE A 6 18.13 -24.69 61.00
CA PHE A 6 18.64 -24.21 59.71
C PHE A 6 20.01 -24.68 59.18
N ALA A 7 19.95 -25.53 58.15
CA ALA A 7 20.99 -25.67 57.14
C ALA A 7 20.92 -24.48 56.15
N VAL A 8 22.05 -23.79 55.97
CA VAL A 8 22.23 -22.74 54.96
C VAL A 8 22.67 -23.41 53.66
N VAL A 9 21.77 -23.47 52.67
CA VAL A 9 22.12 -23.80 51.29
C VAL A 9 22.37 -22.50 50.55
N ALA A 10 23.64 -22.22 50.23
CA ALA A 10 24.01 -21.12 49.36
C ALA A 10 23.63 -21.46 47.91
N VAL A 11 22.57 -20.82 47.40
CA VAL A 11 22.21 -20.87 45.98
C VAL A 11 23.05 -19.82 45.26
N LEU A 12 24.06 -20.27 44.52
CA LEU A 12 24.74 -19.48 43.49
C LEU A 12 23.77 -19.30 42.32
N ALA A 13 23.05 -18.18 42.30
CA ALA A 13 22.31 -17.75 41.13
C ALA A 13 23.32 -17.33 40.04
N VAL A 14 23.61 -18.24 39.11
CA VAL A 14 24.31 -17.88 37.87
C VAL A 14 23.35 -17.05 37.03
N LEU A 15 23.54 -15.73 37.06
CA LEU A 15 23.00 -14.80 36.07
C LEU A 15 23.64 -15.14 34.72
N VAL A 16 23.04 -16.06 33.98
CA VAL A 16 23.35 -16.24 32.55
C VAL A 16 22.62 -15.10 31.83
N PRO A 17 23.31 -14.13 31.22
CA PRO A 17 22.66 -13.21 30.30
C PRO A 17 22.15 -14.07 29.16
N SER A 18 20.85 -14.00 28.88
CA SER A 18 20.22 -14.65 27.75
C SER A 18 20.96 -14.28 26.45
N LEU A 19 21.77 -15.22 25.94
CA LEU A 19 22.48 -15.11 24.66
C LEU A 19 21.54 -14.83 23.47
N VAL A 20 20.24 -15.05 23.63
CA VAL A 20 19.18 -14.75 22.65
C VAL A 20 18.96 -13.23 22.48
N ALA A 21 19.17 -12.42 23.53
CA ALA A 21 19.01 -10.97 23.44
C ALA A 21 20.19 -10.27 22.74
N ALA A 22 21.39 -10.88 22.79
CA ALA A 22 22.59 -10.33 22.17
C ALA A 22 22.67 -10.64 20.66
N GLN A 23 22.11 -11.78 20.21
CA GLN A 23 22.08 -12.13 18.78
C GLN A 23 21.10 -11.28 17.95
N ALA A 24 20.14 -10.62 18.59
CA ALA A 24 19.26 -9.64 17.94
C ALA A 24 19.97 -8.30 17.63
N PHE A 25 21.10 -8.01 18.28
CA PHE A 25 21.90 -6.80 18.00
C PHE A 25 22.93 -7.01 16.88
N GLU A 26 23.26 -8.27 16.52
CA GLU A 26 24.26 -8.60 15.49
C GLU A 26 23.68 -9.03 14.14
N SER A 27 22.37 -9.22 14.04
CA SER A 27 21.66 -9.35 12.76
C SER A 27 20.65 -8.21 12.65
N GLY A 28 21.07 -7.09 12.02
CA GLY A 28 20.25 -5.88 11.97
C GLY A 28 18.84 -6.15 11.43
N SER A 29 17.84 -6.13 12.32
CA SER A 29 16.42 -6.22 11.98
C SER A 29 16.10 -5.25 10.83
N ARG A 30 15.37 -5.72 9.82
CA ARG A 30 15.02 -4.87 8.66
C ARG A 30 14.11 -3.75 9.10
N ALA A 31 13.27 -3.98 10.11
CA ALA A 31 12.44 -2.97 10.73
C ALA A 31 13.26 -1.85 11.37
N GLU A 32 14.30 -2.20 12.14
CA GLU A 32 15.19 -1.21 12.77
C GLU A 32 16.04 -0.46 11.74
N LEU A 33 16.57 -1.16 10.73
CA LEU A 33 17.31 -0.52 9.63
C LEU A 33 16.42 0.47 8.85
N TYR A 34 15.18 0.07 8.53
CA TYR A 34 14.22 0.96 7.88
C TYR A 34 13.84 2.14 8.76
N ARG A 35 13.60 1.93 10.06
CA ARG A 35 13.31 3.02 11.01
C ARG A 35 14.46 4.02 11.08
N ARG A 36 15.72 3.56 11.13
CA ARG A 36 16.89 4.44 11.09
C ARG A 36 16.96 5.22 9.79
N TYR A 37 16.75 4.56 8.65
CA TYR A 37 16.69 5.23 7.34
C TYR A 37 15.62 6.32 7.32
N VAL A 38 14.40 6.02 7.81
CA VAL A 38 13.28 6.97 7.86
C VAL A 38 13.60 8.20 8.69
N LEU A 39 14.34 8.03 9.80
CA LEU A 39 14.67 9.09 10.75
C LEU A 39 16.01 9.80 10.45
N ALA A 40 16.84 9.25 9.57
CA ALA A 40 18.16 9.76 9.26
C ALA A 40 18.08 11.12 8.55
N GLY A 41 18.80 12.12 9.09
CA GLY A 41 18.90 13.46 8.48
C GLY A 41 17.60 14.26 8.46
N LYS A 42 16.52 13.79 9.10
CA LYS A 42 15.24 14.49 9.14
C LYS A 42 15.05 15.20 10.48
N ASP A 43 14.82 16.51 10.39
CA ASP A 43 14.43 17.35 11.52
C ASP A 43 12.91 17.29 11.71
N VAL A 44 12.42 16.18 12.25
CA VAL A 44 11.01 15.98 12.57
C VAL A 44 10.87 15.83 14.08
N GLN A 45 9.91 16.57 14.65
CA GLN A 45 9.66 16.65 16.09
C GLN A 45 9.14 15.34 16.70
N CYS A 46 8.70 14.39 15.87
CA CYS A 46 8.21 13.09 16.29
C CYS A 46 9.18 11.95 15.92
N ARG A 47 9.24 10.94 16.78
CA ARG A 47 10.07 9.72 16.60
C ARG A 47 9.27 8.42 16.69
N THR A 48 7.96 8.52 16.87
CA THR A 48 7.03 7.38 16.92
C THR A 48 5.82 7.70 16.06
N ASN A 49 5.17 6.68 15.50
CA ASN A 49 3.96 6.90 14.69
C ASN A 49 2.88 7.62 15.50
N ALA A 50 2.69 7.27 16.78
CA ALA A 50 1.69 7.90 17.64
C ALA A 50 1.97 9.39 17.91
N SER A 51 3.24 9.76 18.17
CA SER A 51 3.57 11.18 18.35
C SER A 51 3.50 11.97 17.04
N CYS A 52 3.81 11.36 15.89
CA CYS A 52 3.61 11.99 14.59
C CYS A 52 2.14 12.20 14.27
N ALA A 53 1.29 11.21 14.56
CA ALA A 53 -0.16 11.31 14.41
C ALA A 53 -0.73 12.47 15.22
N ALA A 54 -0.38 12.54 16.51
CA ALA A 54 -0.88 13.59 17.41
C ALA A 54 -0.47 15.00 16.95
N LEU A 55 0.80 15.18 16.56
CA LEU A 55 1.28 16.45 16.03
C LEU A 55 0.67 16.79 14.67
N GLY A 56 0.49 15.78 13.81
CA GLY A 56 -0.08 15.93 12.47
C GLY A 56 -1.54 16.38 12.53
N VAL A 57 -2.36 15.75 13.37
CA VAL A 57 -3.75 16.17 13.63
C VAL A 57 -3.79 17.58 14.22
N ALA A 58 -2.95 17.88 15.21
CA ALA A 58 -2.90 19.23 15.79
C ALA A 58 -2.46 20.31 14.79
N ALA A 59 -1.55 19.98 13.87
CA ALA A 59 -1.15 20.87 12.78
C ALA A 59 -2.30 21.07 11.78
N LEU A 60 -3.05 20.01 11.47
CA LEU A 60 -4.20 20.07 10.58
C LEU A 60 -5.32 20.95 11.15
N ASP A 61 -5.65 20.76 12.43
CA ASP A 61 -6.64 21.56 13.16
C ASP A 61 -6.25 23.04 13.24
N ALA A 62 -4.95 23.33 13.30
CA ALA A 62 -4.40 24.68 13.26
C ALA A 62 -4.29 25.27 11.83
N GLY A 63 -4.77 24.56 10.80
CA GLY A 63 -4.70 24.98 9.40
C GLY A 63 -3.27 24.94 8.81
N ARG A 64 -2.29 24.36 9.50
CA ARG A 64 -0.90 24.22 9.04
C ARG A 64 -0.76 22.98 8.14
N ILE A 65 -1.40 23.01 6.97
CA ILE A 65 -1.55 21.84 6.09
C ILE A 65 -0.21 21.24 5.65
N LYS A 66 0.80 22.08 5.37
CA LYS A 66 2.14 21.60 4.97
C LYS A 66 2.86 20.85 6.09
N ASP A 67 2.73 21.34 7.32
CA ASP A 67 3.29 20.69 8.51
C ASP A 67 2.56 19.37 8.76
N ALA A 68 1.23 19.39 8.68
CA ALA A 68 0.39 18.21 8.82
C ALA A 68 0.77 17.12 7.80
N GLN A 69 0.92 17.47 6.52
CA GLN A 69 1.38 16.54 5.48
C GLN A 69 2.72 15.91 5.85
N SER A 70 3.72 16.73 6.23
CA SER A 70 5.06 16.24 6.58
C SER A 70 5.04 15.29 7.79
N LEU A 71 4.20 15.58 8.79
CA LEU A 71 4.06 14.77 10.00
C LEU A 71 3.31 13.46 9.74
N VAL A 72 2.26 13.49 8.91
CA VAL A 72 1.48 12.31 8.56
C VAL A 72 2.24 11.40 7.59
N ASP A 73 3.08 11.96 6.71
CA ASP A 73 4.01 11.16 5.90
C ASP A 73 5.00 10.41 6.80
N MET A 74 5.52 11.07 7.83
CA MET A 74 6.37 10.43 8.84
C MET A 74 5.61 9.37 9.65
N GLU A 75 4.37 9.64 10.05
CA GLU A 75 3.51 8.68 10.72
C GLU A 75 3.38 7.39 9.90
N SER A 76 3.07 7.52 8.60
CA SER A 76 2.89 6.39 7.69
C SER A 76 4.15 5.54 7.58
N MET A 77 5.32 6.17 7.39
CA MET A 77 6.60 5.46 7.33
C MET A 77 6.92 4.74 8.66
N LEU A 78 6.64 5.36 9.81
CA LEU A 78 6.86 4.73 11.11
C LEU A 78 5.84 3.63 11.43
N ALA A 79 4.63 3.72 10.90
CA ALA A 79 3.64 2.65 10.97
C ALA A 79 4.08 1.43 10.15
N ASP A 80 4.63 1.65 8.94
CA ASP A 80 5.21 0.58 8.14
C ASP A 80 6.41 -0.10 8.83
N ALA A 81 7.27 0.68 9.51
CA ALA A 81 8.35 0.13 10.32
C ALA A 81 7.82 -0.78 11.45
N ALA A 82 6.71 -0.40 12.09
CA ALA A 82 6.07 -1.23 13.11
C ALA A 82 5.47 -2.53 12.53
N THR A 83 4.96 -2.48 11.30
CA THR A 83 4.50 -3.69 10.57
C THR A 83 5.67 -4.62 10.28
N LEU A 84 6.80 -4.11 9.79
CA LEU A 84 8.00 -4.92 9.57
C LEU A 84 8.48 -5.59 10.85
N GLN A 85 8.50 -4.86 11.98
CA GLN A 85 8.91 -5.43 13.26
C GLN A 85 7.95 -6.55 13.69
N ALA A 86 6.65 -6.33 13.56
CA ALA A 86 5.65 -7.32 13.93
C ALA A 86 5.69 -8.59 13.05
N GLU A 87 5.98 -8.43 11.75
CA GLU A 87 6.24 -9.53 10.81
C GLU A 87 7.49 -10.32 11.22
N GLU A 88 8.57 -9.65 11.62
CA GLU A 88 9.82 -10.30 12.08
C GLU A 88 9.65 -11.03 13.42
N ASP A 89 8.89 -10.45 14.35
CA ASP A 89 8.58 -11.05 15.65
C ASP A 89 7.58 -12.22 15.55
N ASN A 90 6.97 -12.42 14.37
CA ASN A 90 5.93 -13.42 14.10
C ASN A 90 4.79 -13.40 15.15
N SER A 91 4.36 -12.21 15.55
CA SER A 91 3.36 -12.00 16.60
C SER A 91 2.03 -11.52 16.01
N PRO A 92 1.00 -12.37 15.89
CA PRO A 92 -0.29 -12.00 15.28
C PRO A 92 -0.93 -10.76 15.93
N LYS A 93 -0.84 -10.64 17.25
CA LYS A 93 -1.36 -9.48 17.99
C LYS A 93 -0.60 -8.20 17.64
N ALA A 94 0.71 -8.28 17.45
CA ALA A 94 1.51 -7.12 17.03
C ALA A 94 1.21 -6.74 15.59
N ILE A 95 1.00 -7.72 14.70
CA ILE A 95 0.66 -7.51 13.29
C ILE A 95 -0.67 -6.77 13.17
N ASN A 96 -1.71 -7.21 13.88
CA ASN A 96 -3.02 -6.54 13.84
C ASN A 96 -2.94 -5.09 14.35
N SER A 97 -2.20 -4.86 15.43
CA SER A 97 -1.95 -3.53 15.97
C SER A 97 -1.21 -2.63 14.97
N ALA A 98 -0.25 -3.19 14.24
CA ALA A 98 0.48 -2.48 13.19
C ALA A 98 -0.43 -2.14 11.99
N HIS A 99 -1.27 -3.08 11.54
CA HIS A 99 -2.25 -2.83 10.48
C HIS A 99 -3.24 -1.72 10.85
N ALA A 100 -3.73 -1.69 12.10
CA ALA A 100 -4.58 -0.61 12.58
C ALA A 100 -3.89 0.76 12.54
N ARG A 101 -2.57 0.82 12.83
CA ARG A 101 -1.78 2.05 12.74
C ARG A 101 -1.59 2.51 11.30
N VAL A 102 -1.32 1.60 10.37
CA VAL A 102 -1.21 1.92 8.94
C VAL A 102 -2.56 2.45 8.42
N ALA A 103 -3.66 1.80 8.76
CA ALA A 103 -4.99 2.25 8.37
C ALA A 103 -5.34 3.64 8.95
N MET A 104 -4.95 3.93 10.20
CA MET A 104 -5.09 5.29 10.76
C MET A 104 -4.23 6.32 10.03
N ALA A 105 -2.97 6.01 9.72
CA ALA A 105 -2.10 6.92 8.99
C ALA A 105 -2.65 7.25 7.59
N LEU A 106 -3.25 6.25 6.92
CA LEU A 106 -3.97 6.46 5.65
C LEU A 106 -5.18 7.38 5.83
N ILE A 107 -5.95 7.25 6.92
CA ILE A 107 -7.04 8.19 7.23
C ILE A 107 -6.50 9.61 7.39
N HIS A 108 -5.42 9.79 8.16
CA HIS A 108 -4.81 11.11 8.32
C HIS A 108 -4.28 11.67 6.99
N GLN A 109 -3.72 10.84 6.09
CA GLN A 109 -3.36 11.30 4.75
C GLN A 109 -4.60 11.75 3.96
N GLY A 110 -5.71 11.00 4.07
CA GLY A 110 -6.99 11.39 3.51
C GLY A 110 -7.50 12.74 4.06
N ASP A 111 -7.38 12.97 5.36
CA ASP A 111 -7.82 14.22 6.02
C ASP A 111 -6.99 15.43 5.55
N VAL A 112 -5.69 15.25 5.32
CA VAL A 112 -4.83 16.28 4.71
C VAL A 112 -5.27 16.56 3.27
N GLN A 113 -5.50 15.53 2.45
CA GLN A 113 -5.96 15.70 1.07
C GLN A 113 -7.34 16.36 0.99
N ALA A 114 -8.25 16.02 1.91
CA ALA A 114 -9.57 16.66 2.00
C ALA A 114 -9.44 18.15 2.33
N SER A 115 -8.52 18.51 3.24
CA SER A 115 -8.22 19.92 3.57
C SER A 115 -7.60 20.69 2.41
N LEU A 116 -6.90 20.01 1.50
CA LEU A 116 -6.40 20.58 0.23
C LEU A 116 -7.48 20.68 -0.86
N GLY A 117 -8.70 20.19 -0.61
CA GLY A 117 -9.76 20.07 -1.61
C GLY A 117 -9.52 18.96 -2.65
N ALA A 118 -8.51 18.12 -2.48
CA ALA A 118 -8.19 17.00 -3.36
C ALA A 118 -9.05 15.77 -3.03
N PHE A 119 -10.37 15.89 -3.24
CA PHE A 119 -11.32 14.88 -2.75
C PHE A 119 -11.17 13.49 -3.39
N SER A 120 -10.74 13.39 -4.65
CA SER A 120 -10.43 12.08 -5.26
C SER A 120 -9.28 11.39 -4.53
N ASN A 121 -8.22 12.12 -4.16
CA ASN A 121 -7.11 11.59 -3.36
C ASN A 121 -7.58 11.20 -1.96
N ALA A 122 -8.39 12.05 -1.30
CA ALA A 122 -8.94 11.73 0.02
C ALA A 122 -9.75 10.43 -0.01
N ARG A 123 -10.64 10.27 -0.99
CA ARG A 123 -11.40 9.02 -1.19
C ARG A 123 -10.50 7.82 -1.44
N LEU A 124 -9.46 7.96 -2.25
CA LEU A 124 -8.47 6.91 -2.49
C LEU A 124 -7.83 6.44 -1.17
N TYR A 125 -7.45 7.37 -0.30
CA TYR A 125 -6.89 7.04 1.02
C TYR A 125 -7.90 6.36 1.95
N TYR A 126 -9.11 6.91 2.09
CA TYR A 126 -10.14 6.34 2.95
C TYR A 126 -10.60 4.96 2.45
N ARG A 127 -10.74 4.75 1.14
CA ARG A 127 -11.08 3.45 0.55
C ARG A 127 -9.97 2.42 0.79
N THR A 128 -8.71 2.85 0.72
CA THR A 128 -7.57 1.99 1.05
C THR A 128 -7.65 1.56 2.51
N ALA A 129 -7.79 2.51 3.45
CA ALA A 129 -7.90 2.22 4.88
C ALA A 129 -9.12 1.33 5.21
N ALA A 130 -10.27 1.57 4.58
CA ALA A 130 -11.48 0.77 4.78
C ALA A 130 -11.32 -0.67 4.26
N SER A 131 -10.48 -0.89 3.25
CA SER A 131 -10.23 -2.23 2.69
C SER A 131 -9.33 -3.11 3.56
N SER A 132 -8.54 -2.52 4.46
CA SER A 132 -7.62 -3.24 5.37
C SER A 132 -8.33 -4.15 6.36
N GLY A 133 -9.64 -3.98 6.61
CA GLY A 133 -10.40 -4.87 7.48
C GLY A 133 -10.40 -6.34 7.04
N LYS A 134 -10.10 -6.61 5.76
CA LYS A 134 -9.96 -7.98 5.23
C LYS A 134 -8.71 -8.70 5.76
N ASP A 135 -7.70 -7.96 6.20
CA ASP A 135 -6.42 -8.51 6.63
C ASP A 135 -6.50 -9.13 8.03
N ALA A 136 -7.43 -8.65 8.87
CA ALA A 136 -7.71 -9.19 10.20
C ALA A 136 -9.18 -8.92 10.61
N PRO A 137 -10.14 -9.72 10.11
CA PRO A 137 -11.58 -9.43 10.25
C PRO A 137 -12.09 -9.45 11.69
N ASP A 138 -11.44 -10.19 12.59
CA ASP A 138 -11.83 -10.31 13.99
C ASP A 138 -11.11 -9.31 14.91
N ASP A 139 -10.26 -8.44 14.38
CA ASP A 139 -9.52 -7.46 15.20
C ASP A 139 -10.39 -6.24 15.53
N VAL A 140 -10.66 -6.05 16.82
CA VAL A 140 -11.52 -4.97 17.33
C VAL A 140 -10.93 -3.58 17.07
N MET A 141 -9.60 -3.42 17.15
CA MET A 141 -8.97 -2.13 16.93
C MET A 141 -8.99 -1.76 15.45
N LEU A 142 -8.62 -2.69 14.57
CA LEU A 142 -8.71 -2.50 13.13
C LEU A 142 -10.15 -2.23 12.69
N SER A 143 -11.13 -2.96 13.25
CA SER A 143 -12.55 -2.74 12.96
C SER A 143 -13.02 -1.32 13.27
N ARG A 144 -12.55 -0.74 14.40
CA ARG A 144 -12.85 0.67 14.75
C ARG A 144 -12.24 1.66 13.77
N VAL A 145 -11.00 1.41 13.35
CA VAL A 145 -10.30 2.25 12.36
C VAL A 145 -11.01 2.17 10.99
N VAL A 146 -11.42 0.98 10.57
CA VAL A 146 -12.18 0.77 9.32
C VAL A 146 -13.52 1.51 9.37
N ALA A 147 -14.23 1.47 10.49
CA ALA A 147 -15.47 2.23 10.67
C ALA A 147 -15.23 3.74 10.55
N LEU A 148 -14.15 4.26 11.13
CA LEU A 148 -13.75 5.66 10.96
C LEU A 148 -13.42 6.01 9.50
N ALA A 149 -12.69 5.14 8.79
CA ALA A 149 -12.39 5.33 7.37
C ALA A 149 -13.67 5.39 6.53
N GLN A 150 -14.64 4.52 6.80
CA GLN A 150 -15.95 4.52 6.14
C GLN A 150 -16.73 5.80 6.45
N GLN A 151 -16.72 6.28 7.70
CA GLN A 151 -17.33 7.55 8.08
C GLN A 151 -16.71 8.73 7.33
N ARG A 152 -15.37 8.78 7.25
CA ARG A 152 -14.63 9.82 6.51
C ARG A 152 -14.94 9.77 5.03
N LEU A 153 -14.95 8.57 4.44
CA LEU A 153 -15.33 8.34 3.05
C LEU A 153 -16.74 8.86 2.76
N ALA A 154 -17.72 8.56 3.63
CA ALA A 154 -19.09 9.03 3.50
C ALA A 154 -19.18 10.56 3.51
N GLY A 155 -18.37 11.24 4.33
CA GLY A 155 -18.33 12.71 4.42
C GLY A 155 -17.75 13.44 3.19
N VAL A 156 -17.14 12.70 2.26
CA VAL A 156 -16.59 13.25 1.01
C VAL A 156 -17.05 12.47 -0.25
N ALA A 157 -18.05 11.60 -0.11
CA ALA A 157 -18.42 10.64 -1.16
C ALA A 157 -18.93 11.32 -2.43
N ASP A 158 -19.65 12.43 -2.28
CA ASP A 158 -20.33 13.21 -3.31
C ASP A 158 -19.55 14.45 -3.77
N LYS A 159 -18.45 14.79 -3.09
CA LYS A 159 -17.67 16.00 -3.37
C LYS A 159 -16.79 15.84 -4.60
N GLN A 160 -17.08 16.59 -5.67
CA GLN A 160 -16.23 16.65 -6.87
C GLN A 160 -15.90 15.25 -7.45
N VAL A 161 -16.90 14.39 -7.56
CA VAL A 161 -16.71 13.03 -8.11
C VAL A 161 -16.45 13.11 -9.60
N VAL A 162 -15.32 12.55 -10.05
CA VAL A 162 -15.00 12.47 -11.46
C VAL A 162 -15.78 11.32 -12.11
N GLN A 163 -16.55 11.66 -13.14
CA GLN A 163 -17.34 10.71 -13.92
C GLN A 163 -16.58 10.27 -15.18
N GLY A 164 -16.44 8.96 -15.37
CA GLY A 164 -15.79 8.38 -16.55
C GLY A 164 -14.29 8.71 -16.68
N LEU A 165 -13.78 8.59 -17.91
CA LEU A 165 -12.38 8.92 -18.24
C LEU A 165 -12.28 10.33 -18.83
N PRO A 166 -11.73 11.32 -18.09
CA PRO A 166 -11.39 12.64 -18.60
C PRO A 166 -10.63 12.65 -19.94
N ALA A 167 -10.95 13.65 -20.77
CA ALA A 167 -10.31 13.85 -22.07
C ALA A 167 -8.84 14.31 -21.99
N SER A 168 -8.39 14.76 -20.83
CA SER A 168 -6.98 15.06 -20.54
C SER A 168 -6.16 13.80 -20.20
N GLY A 169 -6.84 12.66 -19.99
CA GLY A 169 -6.25 11.47 -19.38
C GLY A 169 -6.42 11.45 -17.87
N VAL A 170 -6.09 10.30 -17.29
CA VAL A 170 -6.25 10.01 -15.85
C VAL A 170 -5.13 9.13 -15.32
N GLN A 171 -4.92 9.21 -14.01
CA GLN A 171 -4.08 8.30 -13.26
C GLN A 171 -4.93 7.56 -12.21
N PHE A 172 -4.82 6.24 -12.20
CA PHE A 172 -5.30 5.40 -11.12
C PHE A 172 -4.11 4.91 -10.30
N ALA A 173 -4.27 4.82 -8.98
CA ALA A 173 -3.22 4.35 -8.09
C ALA A 173 -3.78 3.41 -7.03
N ARG A 174 -2.92 2.51 -6.56
CA ARG A 174 -3.19 1.62 -5.44
C ARG A 174 -2.03 1.70 -4.47
N TYR A 175 -2.35 2.07 -3.23
CA TYR A 175 -1.39 2.04 -2.14
C TYR A 175 -1.01 0.59 -1.82
N LEU A 176 0.27 0.38 -1.54
CA LEU A 176 0.79 -0.91 -1.09
C LEU A 176 1.22 -0.77 0.37
N LYS A 177 2.52 -0.53 0.58
CA LYS A 177 3.16 -0.25 1.87
C LYS A 177 4.48 0.46 1.62
N LEU A 178 5.14 0.93 2.67
CA LEU A 178 6.43 1.63 2.59
C LEU A 178 6.36 2.88 1.70
N GLY A 179 5.21 3.56 1.71
CA GLY A 179 4.92 4.70 0.83
C GLY A 179 4.82 4.36 -0.66
N ALA A 180 4.83 3.09 -1.05
CA ALA A 180 4.82 2.67 -2.45
C ALA A 180 3.42 2.60 -3.05
N TRP A 181 3.34 2.96 -4.34
CA TRP A 181 2.11 2.98 -5.13
C TRP A 181 2.30 2.25 -6.44
N SER A 182 1.40 1.33 -6.77
CA SER A 182 1.25 0.90 -8.17
C SER A 182 0.40 1.93 -8.90
N ASN A 183 0.79 2.31 -10.12
CA ASN A 183 0.18 3.40 -10.87
C ASN A 183 -0.24 2.95 -12.28
N LEU A 184 -1.37 3.46 -12.75
CA LEU A 184 -1.87 3.24 -14.11
C LEU A 184 -2.29 4.57 -14.70
N THR A 185 -1.65 4.96 -15.78
CA THR A 185 -1.94 6.19 -16.50
C THR A 185 -2.61 5.86 -17.82
N LEU A 186 -3.75 6.49 -18.08
CA LEU A 186 -4.47 6.42 -19.34
C LEU A 186 -4.40 7.78 -20.03
N THR A 187 -3.67 7.84 -21.14
CA THR A 187 -3.53 9.06 -21.95
C THR A 187 -4.26 8.91 -23.28
N PRO A 188 -5.26 9.74 -23.60
CA PRO A 188 -5.97 9.67 -24.88
C PRO A 188 -5.01 9.79 -26.07
N LEU A 189 -5.18 8.93 -27.07
CA LEU A 189 -4.38 9.01 -28.30
C LEU A 189 -4.97 10.04 -29.27
N LYS A 190 -4.14 11.02 -29.65
CA LYS A 190 -4.50 12.04 -30.65
C LYS A 190 -4.92 11.37 -31.96
N GLY A 191 -6.08 11.76 -32.49
CA GLY A 191 -6.63 11.23 -33.74
C GLY A 191 -7.31 9.85 -33.64
N ARG A 192 -7.27 9.17 -32.48
CA ARG A 192 -7.94 7.87 -32.28
C ARG A 192 -8.98 7.96 -31.16
N ARG A 193 -10.22 8.33 -31.52
CA ARG A 193 -11.32 8.46 -30.55
C ARG A 193 -11.56 7.16 -29.76
N GLY A 194 -11.65 7.30 -28.44
CA GLY A 194 -11.90 6.18 -27.52
C GLY A 194 -10.74 5.19 -27.41
N VAL A 195 -9.53 5.58 -27.80
CA VAL A 195 -8.31 4.78 -27.61
C VAL A 195 -7.37 5.53 -26.68
N TYR A 196 -6.79 4.82 -25.73
CA TYR A 196 -5.89 5.36 -24.71
C TYR A 196 -4.55 4.63 -24.75
N ARG A 197 -3.45 5.36 -24.54
CA ARG A 197 -2.17 4.80 -24.15
C ARG A 197 -2.26 4.47 -22.66
N LEU A 198 -2.23 3.18 -22.33
CA LEU A 198 -2.07 2.67 -20.99
C LEU A 198 -0.58 2.53 -20.69
N LEU A 199 -0.12 3.18 -19.62
CA LEU A 199 1.14 2.89 -18.95
C LEU A 199 0.81 2.40 -17.53
N ALA A 200 1.04 1.13 -17.25
CA ALA A 200 0.86 0.56 -15.92
C ALA A 200 2.21 0.16 -15.32
N GLU A 201 2.46 0.62 -14.10
CA GLU A 201 3.61 0.31 -13.28
C GLU A 201 3.13 -0.42 -12.02
N PHE A 202 3.38 -1.72 -11.99
CA PHE A 202 3.07 -2.60 -10.87
C PHE A 202 4.30 -2.75 -10.01
N LEU A 203 4.13 -2.63 -8.69
CA LEU A 203 5.22 -2.70 -7.73
C LEU A 203 5.00 -3.80 -6.70
N TYR A 204 6.11 -4.35 -6.22
CA TYR A 204 6.18 -5.11 -4.98
C TYR A 204 7.26 -4.48 -4.07
N PRO A 205 6.86 -3.70 -3.04
CA PRO A 205 7.81 -3.01 -2.18
C PRO A 205 8.46 -3.95 -1.14
N SER A 206 9.70 -3.67 -0.81
CA SER A 206 10.52 -4.36 0.17
C SER A 206 11.52 -3.39 0.82
N VAL A 207 12.29 -3.90 1.78
CA VAL A 207 13.43 -3.21 2.40
C VAL A 207 14.70 -4.00 2.07
N SER A 208 15.73 -3.31 1.58
CA SER A 208 17.06 -3.85 1.27
C SER A 208 17.87 -4.16 2.53
N GLY A 209 19.04 -4.79 2.37
CA GLY A 209 19.93 -5.16 3.48
C GLY A 209 20.52 -3.97 4.27
N ASP A 210 20.44 -2.76 3.72
CA ASP A 210 20.87 -1.50 4.35
C ASP A 210 19.69 -0.66 4.88
N GLY A 211 18.46 -1.18 4.85
CA GLY A 211 17.28 -0.50 5.37
C GLY A 211 16.55 0.43 4.39
N GLN A 212 16.99 0.53 3.14
CA GLN A 212 16.33 1.39 2.16
C GLN A 212 15.07 0.74 1.57
N PRO A 213 14.02 1.51 1.25
CA PRO A 213 12.88 1.01 0.49
C PRO A 213 13.32 0.69 -0.94
N VAL A 214 13.06 -0.52 -1.38
CA VAL A 214 13.30 -1.01 -2.74
C VAL A 214 12.04 -1.66 -3.29
N ALA A 215 11.91 -1.83 -4.60
CA ALA A 215 10.75 -2.50 -5.18
C ALA A 215 11.11 -3.29 -6.43
N SER A 216 10.55 -4.51 -6.51
CA SER A 216 10.43 -5.21 -7.79
C SER A 216 9.34 -4.56 -8.62
N ARG A 217 9.50 -4.56 -9.95
CA ARG A 217 8.63 -3.81 -10.87
C ARG A 217 8.13 -4.68 -12.02
N GLY A 218 6.94 -4.38 -12.50
CA GLY A 218 6.38 -4.86 -13.75
C GLY A 218 5.81 -3.68 -14.53
N ILE A 219 6.20 -3.53 -15.80
CA ILE A 219 5.75 -2.42 -16.64
C ILE A 219 4.92 -3.00 -17.78
N LEU A 220 3.74 -2.43 -18.00
CA LEU A 220 2.89 -2.73 -19.14
C LEU A 220 2.61 -1.45 -19.92
N LEU A 221 2.94 -1.47 -21.20
CA LEU A 221 2.67 -0.38 -22.14
C LEU A 221 1.77 -0.89 -23.27
N ALA A 222 0.57 -0.34 -23.39
CA ALA A 222 -0.40 -0.77 -24.40
C ALA A 222 -1.24 0.38 -24.93
N ASN A 223 -1.75 0.26 -26.16
CA ASN A 223 -2.86 1.06 -26.65
C ASN A 223 -4.14 0.26 -26.42
N VAL A 224 -5.06 0.79 -25.62
CA VAL A 224 -6.27 0.09 -25.19
C VAL A 224 -7.53 0.79 -25.66
N ARG A 225 -8.59 0.01 -25.89
CA ARG A 225 -9.96 0.51 -26.03
C ARG A 225 -10.87 -0.24 -25.06
N PHE A 226 -11.67 0.51 -24.31
CA PHE A 226 -12.66 -0.06 -23.40
C PHE A 226 -13.94 -0.40 -24.17
N TYR A 227 -14.32 -1.67 -24.15
CA TYR A 227 -15.59 -2.18 -24.67
C TYR A 227 -16.48 -2.54 -23.50
N GLY A 228 -17.57 -1.78 -23.30
CA GLY A 228 -18.44 -1.99 -22.14
C GLY A 228 -17.67 -1.90 -20.82
N ALA A 229 -16.88 -0.83 -20.66
CA ALA A 229 -16.02 -0.58 -19.49
C ALA A 229 -14.84 -1.55 -19.27
N ILE A 230 -14.59 -2.49 -20.20
CA ILE A 230 -13.52 -3.49 -20.08
C ILE A 230 -12.48 -3.32 -21.21
N ALA A 231 -11.21 -3.28 -20.85
CA ALA A 231 -10.08 -3.44 -21.76
C ALA A 231 -9.27 -4.67 -21.35
N ARG A 232 -8.76 -5.44 -22.31
CA ARG A 232 -7.99 -6.66 -22.05
C ARG A 232 -6.71 -6.61 -22.86
N VAL A 233 -5.58 -6.84 -22.19
CA VAL A 233 -4.25 -6.76 -22.78
C VAL A 233 -3.60 -8.14 -22.68
N VAL A 234 -3.34 -8.75 -23.83
CA VAL A 234 -2.61 -10.02 -23.92
C VAL A 234 -1.12 -9.72 -23.90
N ILE A 235 -0.39 -10.28 -22.94
CA ILE A 235 1.04 -10.02 -22.73
C ILE A 235 1.90 -11.14 -23.33
N SER A 236 1.47 -12.39 -23.16
CA SER A 236 2.10 -13.53 -23.83
C SER A 236 1.97 -13.33 -25.35
N ASP A 237 3.04 -13.55 -26.11
CA ASP A 237 3.08 -13.57 -27.59
C ASP A 237 3.59 -12.30 -28.31
N GLN A 238 4.07 -11.26 -27.62
CA GLN A 238 4.67 -10.06 -28.28
C GLN A 238 6.04 -9.61 -27.74
N PRO A 239 6.91 -9.03 -28.59
CA PRO A 239 8.25 -8.59 -28.21
C PRO A 239 8.22 -7.42 -27.21
N GLN A 240 9.08 -7.51 -26.19
CA GLN A 240 9.22 -6.49 -25.15
C GLN A 240 9.66 -5.14 -25.74
N GLY A 241 9.15 -4.04 -25.17
CA GLY A 241 9.63 -2.68 -25.47
C GLY A 241 8.81 -1.89 -26.51
N THR A 242 7.84 -2.51 -27.18
CA THR A 242 6.87 -1.80 -28.03
C THR A 242 5.49 -1.75 -27.35
N PRO A 243 4.70 -0.67 -27.53
CA PRO A 243 3.34 -0.65 -27.03
C PRO A 243 2.51 -1.77 -27.66
N LEU A 244 1.95 -2.64 -26.82
CA LEU A 244 1.02 -3.67 -27.26
C LEU A 244 -0.23 -3.03 -27.87
N ASP A 245 -0.74 -3.52 -29.00
CA ASP A 245 -2.04 -3.06 -29.51
C ASP A 245 -3.18 -3.94 -28.97
N ALA A 246 -3.86 -3.43 -27.96
CA ALA A 246 -5.00 -4.05 -27.29
C ALA A 246 -6.31 -3.29 -27.60
N THR A 247 -6.45 -2.84 -28.85
CA THR A 247 -7.67 -2.16 -29.30
C THR A 247 -8.73 -3.11 -29.87
N ALA A 248 -8.37 -4.38 -30.12
CA ALA A 248 -9.32 -5.43 -30.49
C ALA A 248 -10.05 -5.98 -29.26
N LYS A 249 -11.32 -6.38 -29.43
CA LYS A 249 -12.10 -6.97 -28.35
C LYS A 249 -11.72 -8.44 -28.15
N VAL A 250 -11.17 -8.78 -27.00
CA VAL A 250 -10.94 -10.17 -26.58
C VAL A 250 -12.14 -10.65 -25.77
N THR A 251 -12.87 -11.66 -26.23
CA THR A 251 -14.07 -12.19 -25.54
C THR A 251 -13.84 -13.51 -24.82
N ASN A 252 -12.94 -14.36 -25.33
CA ASN A 252 -12.68 -15.69 -24.79
C ASN A 252 -11.54 -15.67 -23.76
N LEU A 253 -11.87 -15.74 -22.47
CA LEU A 253 -10.91 -15.81 -21.37
C LEU A 253 -10.41 -17.23 -21.09
N ALA A 254 -11.15 -18.26 -21.53
CA ALA A 254 -10.81 -19.65 -21.26
C ALA A 254 -9.46 -20.08 -21.87
N ALA A 255 -8.95 -19.36 -22.86
CA ALA A 255 -7.61 -19.57 -23.42
C ALA A 255 -6.47 -19.13 -22.48
N TYR A 256 -6.78 -18.43 -21.39
CA TYR A 256 -5.83 -17.88 -20.42
C TYR A 256 -6.06 -18.46 -19.03
N ASP A 257 -7.31 -18.63 -18.62
CA ASP A 257 -7.65 -19.11 -17.28
C ASP A 257 -7.02 -20.48 -16.98
N GLY A 258 -6.19 -20.55 -15.93
CA GLY A 258 -5.49 -21.78 -15.53
C GLY A 258 -4.27 -22.15 -16.37
N HIS A 259 -3.90 -21.34 -17.38
CA HIS A 259 -2.73 -21.58 -18.23
C HIS A 259 -1.47 -20.91 -17.67
N ALA A 260 -0.42 -21.70 -17.43
CA ALA A 260 0.81 -21.24 -16.77
C ALA A 260 1.74 -20.44 -17.69
N ASP A 261 1.60 -20.60 -19.01
CA ASP A 261 2.39 -20.00 -20.07
C ASP A 261 1.73 -18.77 -20.72
N LYS A 262 0.48 -18.47 -20.32
CA LYS A 262 -0.31 -17.37 -20.86
C LYS A 262 -0.52 -16.30 -19.81
N CYS A 263 -0.58 -15.05 -20.28
CA CYS A 263 -0.95 -13.92 -19.44
C CYS A 263 -1.80 -12.92 -20.21
N LEU A 264 -2.95 -12.60 -19.62
CA LEU A 264 -3.82 -11.51 -20.01
C LEU A 264 -4.13 -10.66 -18.77
N VAL A 265 -4.06 -9.35 -18.91
CA VAL A 265 -4.49 -8.41 -17.86
C VAL A 265 -5.78 -7.72 -18.29
N GLU A 266 -6.82 -7.88 -17.50
CA GLU A 266 -8.11 -7.22 -17.64
C GLU A 266 -8.14 -5.93 -16.81
N PHE A 267 -8.58 -4.83 -17.43
CA PHE A 267 -8.81 -3.53 -16.82
C PHE A 267 -10.30 -3.21 -16.92
N ARG A 268 -10.96 -3.03 -15.79
CA ARG A 268 -12.41 -2.82 -15.71
C ARG A 268 -12.73 -1.54 -14.95
N LEU A 269 -13.40 -0.61 -15.61
CA LEU A 269 -13.96 0.57 -14.97
C LEU A 269 -15.23 0.13 -14.23
N ALA A 270 -15.11 -0.14 -12.93
CA ALA A 270 -16.18 -0.76 -12.14
C ALA A 270 -17.19 0.28 -11.63
N GLU A 271 -16.69 1.35 -11.04
CA GLU A 271 -17.45 2.44 -10.42
C GLU A 271 -16.76 3.79 -10.74
N PRO A 272 -17.41 4.95 -10.51
CA PRO A 272 -16.73 6.24 -10.60
C PRO A 272 -15.40 6.21 -9.85
N GLU A 273 -14.35 6.74 -10.49
CA GLU A 273 -13.00 6.81 -9.94
C GLU A 273 -12.36 5.46 -9.57
N THR A 274 -12.87 4.33 -10.07
CA THR A 274 -12.40 3.00 -9.70
C THR A 274 -12.05 2.16 -10.92
N LEU A 275 -10.86 1.56 -10.90
CA LEU A 275 -10.37 0.64 -11.91
C LEU A 275 -9.99 -0.68 -11.24
N ASP A 276 -10.73 -1.74 -11.55
CA ASP A 276 -10.40 -3.10 -11.12
C ASP A 276 -9.47 -3.74 -12.15
N VAL A 277 -8.39 -4.35 -11.67
CA VAL A 277 -7.40 -5.04 -12.49
C VAL A 277 -7.34 -6.50 -12.07
N ALA A 278 -7.37 -7.40 -13.05
CA ALA A 278 -7.31 -8.84 -12.85
C ALA A 278 -6.41 -9.51 -13.88
N THR A 279 -5.62 -10.47 -13.43
CA THR A 279 -4.71 -11.28 -14.24
C THR A 279 -5.37 -12.63 -14.51
N HIS A 280 -5.41 -13.00 -15.78
CA HIS A 280 -5.85 -14.29 -16.27
C HIS A 280 -4.63 -15.08 -16.76
N GLY A 281 -4.51 -16.32 -16.30
CA GLY A 281 -3.33 -17.15 -16.52
C GLY A 281 -2.32 -17.01 -15.38
N SER A 282 -1.05 -16.81 -15.70
CA SER A 282 0.05 -16.79 -14.73
C SER A 282 0.75 -15.43 -14.65
N ALA A 283 0.90 -14.91 -13.43
CA ALA A 283 1.69 -13.70 -13.17
C ALA A 283 3.15 -13.84 -13.66
N ALA A 284 3.71 -15.06 -13.63
CA ALA A 284 5.05 -15.32 -14.15
C ALA A 284 5.13 -15.16 -15.68
N ALA A 285 4.08 -15.57 -16.39
CA ALA A 285 4.00 -15.42 -17.85
C ALA A 285 3.83 -13.96 -18.28
N CYS A 286 3.39 -13.07 -17.37
CA CYS A 286 3.34 -11.63 -17.63
C CYS A 286 4.74 -10.98 -17.69
N GLY A 287 5.80 -11.70 -17.27
CA GLY A 287 7.16 -11.17 -17.26
C GLY A 287 7.39 -10.06 -16.24
N PHE A 288 6.50 -9.91 -15.25
CA PHE A 288 6.69 -8.96 -14.16
C PHE A 288 7.77 -9.44 -13.18
N GLY A 289 8.38 -8.49 -12.47
CA GLY A 289 9.40 -8.81 -11.47
C GLY A 289 8.89 -9.72 -10.35
N PRO A 290 9.80 -10.28 -9.53
CA PRO A 290 9.44 -11.20 -8.46
C PRO A 290 8.35 -10.64 -7.54
N LYS A 291 7.32 -11.46 -7.26
CA LYS A 291 6.17 -11.14 -6.38
C LYS A 291 5.31 -9.96 -6.83
N VAL A 292 5.57 -9.39 -8.01
CA VAL A 292 4.75 -8.32 -8.58
C VAL A 292 3.43 -8.92 -9.08
N THR A 293 2.33 -8.31 -8.69
CA THR A 293 0.99 -8.62 -9.20
C THR A 293 0.31 -7.34 -9.69
N ALA A 294 -0.46 -7.47 -10.76
CA ALA A 294 -1.33 -6.42 -11.25
C ALA A 294 -2.68 -6.39 -10.52
N ASP A 295 -3.05 -7.48 -9.84
CA ASP A 295 -4.41 -7.72 -9.38
C ASP A 295 -4.79 -6.80 -8.23
N GLY A 296 -5.90 -6.10 -8.38
CA GLY A 296 -6.48 -5.31 -7.31
C GLY A 296 -7.31 -4.15 -7.80
N ARG A 297 -7.82 -3.40 -6.84
CA ARG A 297 -8.61 -2.21 -7.07
C ARG A 297 -7.72 -0.97 -7.00
N TYR A 298 -7.79 -0.15 -8.02
CA TYR A 298 -7.08 1.12 -8.15
C TYR A 298 -8.10 2.26 -8.13
N TYR A 299 -7.69 3.38 -7.54
CA TYR A 299 -8.55 4.55 -7.38
C TYR A 299 -7.96 5.75 -8.11
N LEU A 300 -8.82 6.64 -8.59
CA LEU A 300 -8.37 7.88 -9.24
C LEU A 300 -7.47 8.68 -8.29
N LYS A 301 -6.32 9.11 -8.81
CA LYS A 301 -5.39 10.01 -8.13
C LYS A 301 -5.25 11.28 -8.97
N THR A 302 -5.44 12.43 -8.34
CA THR A 302 -5.42 13.76 -8.95
C THR A 302 -4.31 14.60 -8.35
N GLY A 303 -3.50 15.27 -9.18
CA GLY A 303 -2.35 16.03 -8.70
C GLY A 303 -1.17 15.12 -8.35
N SER A 304 0.01 15.54 -8.79
CA SER A 304 1.32 14.95 -8.54
C SER A 304 2.17 15.94 -7.79
#